data_AF-A0AAE9L9J6-F1
#
_entry.id   AF-A0AAE9L9J6-F1
#
_cell.length_a   1.000
_cell.length_b   1.000
_cell.length_c   1.000
_cell.angle_alpha   90.00
_cell.angle_beta   90.00
_cell.angle_gamma   90.00
#
_symmetry.space_group_name_H-M   'P 1'
#
loop_
_entity.id
_entity.type
_entity.pdbx_description
1 polymer ?
#
loop_
_entity_poly.entity_id
_entity_poly.type
_entity_poly.pdbx_seq_one_letter_code
_entity_poly.pdbx_strand_id
1 'polypeptide(L)'
;MLKNNTAALIGTIRDSINKLIVSELEANGIEGIVPTHGGILMFLYQKDGLSIKELTQKISRQQPTVTVLIDKLVKLGYVERKKKGRIVELP
;
A
#
# COMPACT_ATOMS: atom_id res chain seq x y z
N MET A 1 -14.91 17.74 -31.09
CA MET A 1 -14.20 18.17 -29.87
C MET A 1 -13.45 16.97 -29.30
N LEU A 2 -12.12 16.92 -29.42
CA LEU A 2 -11.31 16.01 -28.63
C LEU A 2 -11.37 16.48 -27.17
N LYS A 3 -12.19 15.84 -26.35
CA LYS A 3 -12.16 16.04 -24.91
C LYS A 3 -10.82 15.49 -24.42
N ASN A 4 -9.93 16.34 -23.93
CA ASN A 4 -8.72 15.95 -23.20
C ASN A 4 -9.14 15.07 -22.00
N ASN A 5 -9.19 13.75 -22.21
CA ASN A 5 -9.66 12.75 -21.25
C ASN A 5 -8.49 11.96 -20.63
N THR A 6 -7.25 12.43 -20.83
CA THR A 6 -6.02 11.77 -20.37
C THR A 6 -6.07 11.42 -18.89
N ALA A 7 -6.53 12.34 -18.03
CA ALA A 7 -6.67 12.08 -16.59
C ALA A 7 -7.68 10.96 -16.28
N ALA A 8 -8.79 10.89 -17.04
CA ALA A 8 -9.78 9.82 -16.89
C ALA A 8 -9.26 8.46 -17.38
N LEU A 9 -8.50 8.45 -18.48
CA LEU A 9 -7.83 7.25 -18.99
C LEU A 9 -6.78 6.74 -18.00
N ILE A 10 -5.96 7.62 -17.43
CA ILE A 10 -4.99 7.26 -16.38
C ILE A 10 -5.71 6.67 -15.16
N GLY A 11 -6.82 7.28 -14.73
CA GLY A 11 -7.65 6.75 -13.64
C GLY A 11 -8.17 5.35 -13.94
N THR A 12 -8.72 5.16 -15.14
CA THR A 12 -9.25 3.86 -15.59
C THR A 12 -8.17 2.78 -15.64
N ILE A 13 -6.99 3.09 -16.20
CA ILE A 13 -5.86 2.16 -16.26
C ILE A 13 -5.42 1.78 -14.85
N ARG A 14 -5.25 2.76 -13.95
CA ARG A 14 -4.87 2.51 -12.55
C ARG A 14 -5.89 1.60 -11.85
N ASP A 15 -7.18 1.85 -12.04
CA ASP A 15 -8.22 1.08 -11.38
C ASP A 15 -8.28 -0.37 -11.91
N SER A 16 -8.09 -0.57 -13.22
CA SER A 16 -7.99 -1.90 -13.82
C SER A 16 -6.76 -2.67 -13.32
N ILE A 17 -5.60 -2.02 -13.23
CA ILE A 17 -4.37 -2.63 -12.69
C ILE A 17 -4.57 -3.03 -11.23
N ASN A 18 -5.14 -2.13 -10.42
CA ASN A 18 -5.42 -2.41 -9.01
C ASN A 18 -6.36 -3.60 -8.83
N LYS A 19 -7.42 -3.70 -9.65
CA LYS A 19 -8.34 -4.85 -9.63
C LYS A 19 -7.64 -6.15 -9.98
N LEU A 20 -6.80 -6.14 -11.02
CA LEU A 20 -6.03 -7.31 -11.43
C LEU A 20 -5.12 -7.78 -10.28
N ILE A 21 -4.33 -6.88 -9.69
CA ILE A 21 -3.42 -7.21 -8.58
C ILE A 21 -4.17 -7.82 -7.40
N VAL A 22 -5.28 -7.22 -6.98
CA VAL A 22 -6.08 -7.74 -5.86
C VAL A 22 -6.66 -9.12 -6.19
N SER A 23 -7.20 -9.30 -7.40
CA SER A 23 -7.75 -10.59 -7.83
C SER A 23 -6.69 -11.70 -7.85
N GLU A 24 -5.46 -11.41 -8.27
CA GLU A 24 -4.37 -12.39 -8.27
C GLU A 24 -3.91 -12.72 -6.85
N LEU A 25 -3.85 -11.74 -5.95
CA LEU A 25 -3.56 -11.99 -4.53
C LEU A 25 -4.62 -12.93 -3.92
N GLU A 26 -5.91 -12.61 -4.11
CA GLU A 26 -7.02 -13.42 -3.62
C GLU A 26 -7.00 -14.84 -4.21
N ALA A 27 -6.71 -14.98 -5.51
CA ALA A 27 -6.58 -16.29 -6.17
C ALA A 27 -5.44 -17.15 -5.60
N ASN A 28 -4.42 -16.52 -5.02
CA ASN A 28 -3.30 -17.18 -4.33
C ASN A 28 -3.51 -17.29 -2.80
N GLY A 29 -4.74 -17.04 -2.32
CA GLY A 29 -5.10 -17.16 -0.90
C GLY A 29 -4.63 -15.98 -0.03
N ILE A 30 -4.20 -14.87 -0.64
CA ILE A 30 -3.80 -13.65 0.05
C ILE A 30 -5.01 -12.71 0.11
N GLU A 31 -5.68 -12.68 1.26
CA GLU A 31 -6.88 -11.87 1.49
C GLU A 31 -6.59 -10.61 2.33
N GLY A 32 -7.47 -9.60 2.23
CA GLY A 32 -7.42 -8.40 3.07
C GLY A 32 -6.39 -7.34 2.64
N ILE A 33 -5.66 -7.59 1.54
CA ILE A 33 -4.75 -6.63 0.93
C ILE A 33 -5.52 -5.74 -0.06
N VAL A 34 -5.30 -4.42 0.04
CA VAL A 34 -5.86 -3.42 -0.89
C VAL A 34 -4.71 -2.63 -1.50
N PRO A 35 -4.91 -1.89 -2.60
CA PRO A 35 -3.82 -1.22 -3.30
C PRO A 35 -2.97 -0.28 -2.42
N THR A 36 -3.57 0.35 -1.39
CA THR A 36 -2.82 1.24 -0.50
C THR A 36 -1.89 0.47 0.46
N HIS A 37 -2.21 -0.77 0.82
CA HIS A 37 -1.27 -1.65 1.53
C HIS A 37 -0.06 -1.95 0.64
N GLY A 38 -0.28 -2.24 -0.64
CA GLY A 38 0.79 -2.46 -1.62
C GLY A 38 1.73 -1.27 -1.74
N GLY A 39 1.21 -0.04 -1.67
CA GLY A 39 2.05 1.17 -1.63
C GLY A 39 2.99 1.22 -0.41
N ILE A 40 2.54 0.77 0.76
CA ILE A 40 3.40 0.70 1.96
C ILE A 40 4.45 -0.40 1.82
N LEU A 41 4.03 -1.61 1.44
CA LEU A 41 4.92 -2.77 1.29
C LEU A 41 6.00 -2.51 0.25
N MET A 42 5.66 -1.90 -0.89
CA MET A 42 6.64 -1.54 -1.93
C MET A 42 7.79 -0.68 -1.39
N PHE A 43 7.51 0.28 -0.51
CA PHE A 43 8.56 1.10 0.08
C PHE A 43 9.37 0.37 1.16
N LEU A 44 8.74 -0.55 1.90
CA LEU A 44 9.44 -1.38 2.87
C LEU A 44 10.38 -2.39 2.17
N TYR A 45 9.94 -3.01 1.07
CA TYR A 45 10.76 -3.90 0.25
C TYR A 45 11.99 -3.20 -0.34
N GLN A 46 11.88 -1.90 -0.61
CA GLN A 46 13.02 -1.09 -1.08
C GLN A 46 13.96 -0.66 0.06
N LYS A 47 13.38 -0.29 1.20
CA LYS A 47 14.11 0.16 2.38
C LYS A 47 13.29 -0.18 3.62
N ASP A 48 13.80 -1.16 4.34
CA ASP A 48 13.19 -1.59 5.57
C ASP A 48 13.37 -0.55 6.70
N GLY A 49 12.56 -0.65 7.76
CA GLY A 49 12.70 0.20 8.95
C GLY A 49 12.26 1.65 8.74
N LEU A 50 11.22 1.89 7.95
CA LEU A 50 10.63 3.23 7.77
C LEU A 50 9.75 3.60 8.96
N SER A 51 9.74 4.88 9.32
CA SER A 51 8.79 5.44 10.28
C SER A 51 7.42 5.71 9.64
N ILE A 52 6.37 5.82 10.46
CA ILE A 52 5.04 6.26 9.99
C ILE A 52 5.14 7.59 9.23
N LYS A 53 5.98 8.52 9.69
CA LYS A 53 6.16 9.83 9.05
C LYS A 53 6.73 9.70 7.64
N GLU A 54 7.75 8.87 7.46
CA GLU A 54 8.33 8.60 6.14
C GLU A 54 7.31 7.94 5.21
N LEU A 55 6.55 6.96 5.71
CA LEU A 55 5.51 6.29 4.93
C LEU A 55 4.39 7.26 4.53
N THR A 56 3.93 8.11 5.46
CA THR A 56 2.93 9.18 5.22
C THR A 56 3.33 10.07 4.05
N GLN A 57 4.60 10.52 4.03
CA GLN A 57 5.13 11.36 2.96
C GLN A 57 5.22 10.60 1.62
N LYS A 58 5.69 9.34 1.66
CA LYS A 58 5.91 8.52 0.46
C LYS A 58 4.61 8.14 -0.25
N ILE A 59 3.59 7.70 0.50
CA ILE A 59 2.31 7.28 -0.09
C ILE A 59 1.31 8.44 -0.25
N SER A 60 1.70 9.67 0.12
CA SER A 60 0.85 10.88 0.05
C SER A 60 -0.52 10.70 0.73
N ARG A 61 -0.52 10.10 1.93
CA ARG A 61 -1.74 9.89 2.74
C ARG A 61 -1.56 10.51 4.12
N GLN A 62 -2.66 10.79 4.80
CA GLN A 62 -2.63 11.35 6.15
C GLN A 62 -2.20 10.30 7.18
N GLN A 63 -1.53 10.76 8.24
CA GLN A 63 -0.97 9.89 9.28
C GLN A 63 -2.00 8.93 9.91
N PRO A 64 -3.24 9.34 10.26
CA PRO A 64 -4.23 8.41 10.81
C PRO A 64 -4.56 7.26 9.84
N THR A 65 -4.65 7.56 8.54
CA THR A 65 -4.88 6.55 7.50
C THR A 65 -3.71 5.58 7.42
N VAL A 66 -2.47 6.08 7.41
CA VAL A 66 -1.27 5.24 7.35
C VAL A 66 -1.16 4.32 8.57
N THR A 67 -1.45 4.84 9.77
CA THR A 67 -1.47 4.04 10.99
C THR A 67 -2.47 2.88 10.89
N VAL A 68 -3.72 3.14 10.46
CA VAL A 68 -4.73 2.10 10.28
C VAL A 68 -4.30 1.04 9.27
N LEU A 69 -3.67 1.43 8.16
CA LEU A 69 -3.18 0.50 7.15
C LEU A 69 -2.03 -0.38 7.68
N ILE A 70 -1.10 0.21 8.43
CA ILE A 70 -0.02 -0.55 9.08
C ILE A 70 -0.61 -1.52 10.10
N ASP A 71 -1.57 -1.10 10.91
CA ASP A 71 -2.17 -1.99 11.93
C ASP A 71 -2.88 -3.19 11.30
N LYS A 72 -3.47 -3.02 10.10
CA LYS A 72 -4.01 -4.13 9.32
C LYS A 72 -2.90 -5.04 8.81
N LEU A 73 -1.82 -4.50 8.24
CA LEU A 73 -0.67 -5.28 7.78
C LEU A 73 0.01 -6.06 8.93
N VAL A 74 0.06 -5.50 10.14
CA VAL A 74 0.56 -6.19 11.33
C VAL A 74 -0.35 -7.37 11.68
N LYS A 75 -1.67 -7.18 11.69
CA LYS A 75 -2.63 -8.26 11.97
C LYS A 75 -2.59 -9.37 10.93
N LEU A 76 -2.31 -9.02 9.68
CA LEU A 76 -2.16 -9.96 8.57
C LEU A 76 -0.77 -10.64 8.54
N GLY A 77 0.17 -10.21 9.40
CA GLY A 77 1.50 -10.84 9.49
C GLY A 77 2.48 -10.43 8.38
N TYR A 78 2.26 -9.29 7.70
CA TYR A 78 3.17 -8.80 6.67
C TYR A 78 4.26 -7.86 7.18
N VAL A 79 4.00 -7.17 8.29
CA VAL A 79 4.92 -6.20 8.88
C VAL A 79 4.89 -6.29 10.39
N GLU A 80 5.94 -5.81 11.04
CA GLU A 80 6.00 -5.65 12.49
C GLU A 80 6.45 -4.23 12.89
N ARG A 81 6.05 -3.82 14.09
CA ARG A 81 6.48 -2.55 14.69
C ARG A 81 7.67 -2.83 15.61
N LYS A 82 8.88 -2.44 15.19
CA LYS A 82 10.09 -2.50 16.02
C LYS A 82 10.14 -1.37 17.05
N LYS A 83 11.01 -1.56 18.06
CA LYS A 83 11.33 -0.54 19.06
C LYS A 83 11.71 0.77 18.36
N LYS A 84 11.30 1.91 18.94
CA LYS A 84 11.42 3.27 18.36
C LYS A 84 10.48 3.59 17.18
N GLY A 85 9.40 2.81 16.99
CA GLY A 85 8.34 3.15 16.03
C GLY A 85 8.71 2.93 14.56
N ARG A 86 9.65 2.00 14.32
CA ARG A 86 10.08 1.60 12.98
C ARG A 86 9.21 0.45 12.49
N ILE A 87 8.76 0.54 11.25
CA ILE A 87 7.98 -0.52 10.59
C ILE A 87 8.96 -1.34 9.77
N VAL A 88 8.92 -2.64 9.96
CA VAL A 88 9.69 -3.56 9.12
C VAL A 88 8.82 -4.61 8.49
N GLU A 89 9.20 -5.07 7.30
CA GLU A 89 8.58 -6.24 6.67
C GLU A 89 8.95 -7.55 7.38
N LEU A 90 8.05 -8.52 7.29
CA LEU A 90 8.30 -9.87 7.77
C LEU A 90 8.77 -10.77 6.60
N PRO A 91 9.71 -11.70 6.87
CA PRO A 91 10.24 -12.63 5.86
C PRO A 91 9.21 -13.65 5.36
#